data_AF-A0A1G4RSF4-F1
#
_entry.id   AF-A0A1G4RSF4-F1
#
_cell.length_a   1.000
_cell.length_b   1.000
_cell.length_c   1.000
_cell.angle_alpha   90.00
_cell.angle_beta   90.00
_cell.angle_gamma   90.00
#
_symmetry.space_group_name_H-M   'P 1'
#
loop_
_entity.id
_entity.type
_entity.pdbx_description
1 polymer ?
#
loop_
_entity_poly.entity_id
_entity_poly.type
_entity_poly.pdbx_seq_one_letter_code
_entity_poly.pdbx_strand_id
1 'polypeptide(L)'
;MADMNKENLTLAIAKLITETATRIFREEIAKYQKEQSLPDIDPDILTLVKERAISELMFHSSDFKAPFGLADHELREEFDAWFTEDCEEDIRRMCVFNLKSELQKRGQKEEATANFLDRFRKGDVSNFSFKDEEELVKQMKRSEITDDL
;
A
#
# COMPACT_ATOMS: atom_id res chain seq x y z
N MET A 1 18.18 33.03 10.22
CA MET A 1 17.39 31.87 9.76
C MET A 1 15.94 32.25 9.94
N ALA A 2 15.08 32.02 8.94
CA ALA A 2 13.69 32.44 9.03
C ALA A 2 12.90 31.34 9.76
N ASP A 3 12.29 31.69 10.88
CA ASP A 3 11.43 30.77 11.64
C ASP A 3 10.29 30.28 10.75
N MET A 4 9.99 28.98 10.77
CA MET A 4 8.88 28.43 9.99
C MET A 4 7.54 29.00 10.48
N ASN A 5 6.77 29.56 9.54
CA ASN A 5 5.36 29.86 9.78
C ASN A 5 4.52 28.57 9.77
N LYS A 6 3.27 28.65 10.23
CA LYS A 6 2.37 27.49 10.40
C LYS A 6 2.10 26.72 9.08
N GLU A 7 2.01 27.42 7.96
CA GLU A 7 1.79 26.80 6.65
C GLU A 7 3.02 26.02 6.19
N ASN A 8 4.22 26.61 6.31
CA ASN A 8 5.48 25.97 5.98
C ASN A 8 5.74 24.74 6.86
N LEU A 9 5.42 24.83 8.15
CA LEU A 9 5.53 23.71 9.08
C LEU A 9 4.63 22.53 8.66
N THR A 10 3.39 22.82 8.27
CA THR A 10 2.43 21.78 7.85
C THR A 10 2.92 21.06 6.58
N LEU A 11 3.43 21.82 5.61
CA LEU A 11 4.02 21.26 4.39
C LEU A 11 5.29 20.45 4.66
N ALA A 12 6.14 20.93 5.57
CA ALA A 12 7.36 20.23 5.97
C ALA A 12 7.05 18.88 6.64
N ILE A 13 6.06 18.84 7.54
CA ILE A 13 5.61 17.60 8.18
C ILE A 13 5.02 16.64 7.14
N ALA A 14 4.16 17.10 6.23
CA ALA A 14 3.61 16.24 5.17
C ALA A 14 4.70 15.63 4.28
N LYS A 15 5.77 16.39 4.01
CA LYS A 15 6.94 15.91 3.29
C LYS A 15 7.70 14.84 4.08
N LEU A 16 7.96 15.08 5.36
CA LEU A 16 8.62 14.11 6.25
C LEU A 16 7.85 12.79 6.35
N ILE A 17 6.53 12.86 6.47
CA ILE A 17 5.63 11.70 6.46
C ILE A 17 5.80 10.91 5.16
N THR A 18 5.71 11.59 4.01
CA THR A 18 5.76 10.93 2.70
C THR A 18 7.12 10.27 2.46
N GLU A 19 8.21 10.95 2.78
CA GLU A 19 9.58 10.43 2.66
C GLU A 19 9.80 9.22 3.56
N THR A 20 9.39 9.33 4.84
CA THR A 20 9.61 8.30 5.85
C THR A 20 8.77 7.05 5.57
N ALA A 21 7.48 7.20 5.30
CA ALA A 21 6.62 6.09 4.94
C ALA A 21 7.11 5.38 3.66
N THR A 22 7.54 6.15 2.65
CA THR A 22 8.09 5.57 1.41
C THR A 22 9.39 4.80 1.66
N ARG A 23 10.27 5.30 2.54
CA ARG A 23 11.50 4.61 2.93
C ARG A 23 11.19 3.28 3.60
N ILE A 24 10.35 3.28 4.63
CA ILE A 24 9.95 2.08 5.36
C ILE A 24 9.29 1.06 4.44
N PHE A 25 8.37 1.52 3.58
CA PHE A 25 7.77 0.69 2.54
C PHE A 25 8.84 -0.02 1.71
N ARG A 26 9.81 0.71 1.14
CA ARG A 26 10.87 0.12 0.30
C ARG A 26 11.71 -0.91 1.05
N GLU A 27 12.08 -0.60 2.29
CA GLU A 27 12.85 -1.51 3.15
C GLU A 27 12.08 -2.82 3.40
N GLU A 28 10.80 -2.74 3.77
CA GLU A 28 10.00 -3.92 4.08
C GLU A 28 9.65 -4.74 2.83
N ILE A 29 9.38 -4.10 1.68
CA ILE A 29 9.18 -4.83 0.41
C ILE A 29 10.45 -5.59 0.04
N ALA A 30 11.61 -4.94 0.05
CA ALA A 30 12.88 -5.58 -0.32
C ALA A 30 13.22 -6.74 0.63
N LYS A 31 12.98 -6.55 1.93
CA LYS A 31 13.14 -7.61 2.93
C LYS A 31 12.20 -8.78 2.67
N TYR A 32 10.92 -8.50 2.45
CA TYR A 32 9.92 -9.53 2.20
C TYR A 32 10.19 -10.32 0.91
N GLN A 33 10.53 -9.65 -0.19
CA GLN A 33 10.92 -10.29 -1.45
C GLN A 33 12.12 -11.22 -1.27
N LYS A 34 13.14 -10.76 -0.54
CA LYS A 34 14.34 -11.56 -0.24
C LYS A 34 14.03 -12.77 0.63
N GLU A 35 13.23 -12.59 1.69
CA GLU A 35 12.87 -13.68 2.62
C GLU A 35 12.01 -14.76 1.96
N GLN A 36 11.11 -14.37 1.06
CA GLN A 36 10.18 -15.29 0.40
C GLN A 36 10.67 -15.78 -0.98
N SER A 37 11.83 -15.32 -1.45
CA SER A 37 12.33 -15.57 -2.81
C SER A 37 11.27 -15.30 -3.89
N LEU A 38 10.46 -14.26 -3.67
CA LEU A 38 9.37 -13.93 -4.57
C LEU A 38 9.89 -13.34 -5.88
N PRO A 39 9.22 -13.60 -7.00
CA PRO A 39 9.43 -12.83 -8.23
C PRO A 39 9.03 -11.36 -8.01
N ASP A 40 9.17 -10.54 -9.05
CA ASP A 40 8.71 -9.15 -9.00
C ASP A 40 7.24 -9.08 -8.60
N ILE A 41 6.98 -8.27 -7.58
CA ILE A 41 5.63 -8.03 -7.06
C ILE A 41 4.94 -7.06 -8.01
N ASP A 42 3.67 -7.34 -8.28
CA ASP A 42 2.83 -6.49 -9.12
C ASP A 42 2.88 -5.00 -8.68
N PRO A 43 3.16 -4.06 -9.61
CA PRO A 43 3.29 -2.64 -9.32
C PRO A 43 2.06 -2.00 -8.66
N ASP A 44 0.85 -2.50 -8.91
CA ASP A 44 -0.37 -1.99 -8.31
C ASP A 44 -0.45 -2.36 -6.83
N ILE A 45 0.01 -3.56 -6.45
CA ILE A 45 0.11 -3.95 -5.04
C ILE A 45 1.13 -3.05 -4.34
N LEU A 46 2.29 -2.83 -4.98
CA LEU A 46 3.33 -1.96 -4.45
C LEU A 46 2.82 -0.53 -4.24
N THR A 47 2.09 0.01 -5.20
CA THR A 47 1.49 1.34 -5.11
C THR A 47 0.47 1.42 -3.97
N LEU A 48 -0.43 0.44 -3.89
CA LEU A 48 -1.45 0.37 -2.85
C LEU A 48 -0.86 0.27 -1.44
N VAL A 49 0.15 -0.57 -1.23
CA VAL A 49 0.80 -0.73 0.08
C VAL A 49 1.54 0.56 0.47
N LYS A 50 2.22 1.20 -0.49
CA LYS A 50 2.89 2.50 -0.28
C LYS A 50 1.90 3.59 0.12
N GLU A 51 0.77 3.71 -0.59
CA GLU A 51 -0.27 4.69 -0.28
C GLU A 51 -0.86 4.46 1.12
N ARG A 52 -1.12 3.20 1.49
CA ARG A 52 -1.57 2.84 2.84
C ARG A 52 -0.53 3.24 3.90
N ALA A 53 0.75 3.05 3.64
CA ALA A 53 1.82 3.48 4.56
C ALA A 53 1.85 4.99 4.79
N ILE A 54 1.67 5.76 3.71
CA ILE A 54 1.60 7.22 3.79
C ILE A 54 0.36 7.64 4.58
N SER A 55 -0.81 7.06 4.28
CA SER A 55 -2.06 7.38 4.99
C SER A 55 -1.99 7.03 6.47
N GLU A 56 -1.40 5.89 6.82
CA GLU A 56 -1.27 5.45 8.20
C GLU A 56 -0.36 6.39 8.99
N LEU A 57 0.83 6.70 8.48
CA LEU A 57 1.73 7.64 9.16
C LEU A 57 1.14 9.07 9.21
N MET A 58 0.36 9.46 8.20
CA MET A 58 -0.38 10.72 8.24
C MET A 58 -1.45 10.73 9.34
N PHE A 59 -2.14 9.62 9.57
CA PHE A 59 -3.07 9.48 10.68
C PHE A 59 -2.36 9.60 12.04
N HIS A 60 -1.27 8.85 12.25
CA HIS A 60 -0.47 8.93 13.47
C HIS A 60 0.13 10.32 13.71
N SER A 61 0.44 11.06 12.65
CA SER A 61 0.99 12.42 12.78
C SER A 61 0.08 13.43 13.48
N SER A 62 -1.21 13.08 13.71
CA SER A 62 -2.09 13.88 14.56
C SER A 62 -1.63 13.97 16.02
N ASP A 63 -0.84 13.00 16.50
CA ASP A 63 -0.24 13.00 17.85
C ASP A 63 1.13 13.70 17.89
N PHE A 64 1.73 13.97 16.72
CA PHE A 64 3.02 14.63 16.63
C PHE A 64 2.90 16.13 16.94
N LYS A 65 3.51 16.55 18.05
CA LYS A 65 3.50 17.95 18.50
C LYS A 65 4.81 18.65 18.14
N ALA A 66 4.90 19.10 16.89
CA ALA A 66 6.05 19.90 16.44
C ALA A 66 6.10 21.26 17.17
N PRO A 67 7.22 21.61 17.83
CA PRO A 67 7.44 22.96 18.33
C PRO A 67 7.40 24.01 17.20
N PHE A 68 6.80 25.17 17.47
CA PHE A 68 6.85 26.29 16.53
C PHE A 68 8.24 26.94 16.51
N GLY A 69 8.64 27.44 15.35
CA GLY A 69 9.90 28.19 15.19
C GLY A 69 11.16 27.34 15.04
N LEU A 70 11.03 26.01 14.89
CA LEU A 70 12.16 25.15 14.54
C LEU A 70 12.72 25.49 13.16
N ALA A 71 14.03 25.29 13.01
CA ALA A 71 14.65 25.16 11.69
C ALA A 71 14.34 23.78 11.07
N ASP A 72 14.46 23.65 9.75
CA ASP A 72 14.14 22.42 9.02
C ASP A 72 14.87 21.17 9.54
N HIS A 73 16.11 21.31 9.99
CA HIS A 73 16.91 20.19 10.51
C HIS A 73 16.43 19.74 11.90
N GLU A 74 16.11 20.68 12.79
CA GLU A 74 15.57 20.39 14.12
C GLU A 74 14.20 19.73 14.01
N LEU A 75 13.34 20.20 13.09
CA LEU A 75 12.05 19.55 12.82
C LEU A 75 12.24 18.08 12.42
N ARG A 76 13.23 17.79 11.57
CA ARG A 76 13.50 16.41 11.14
C ARG A 76 13.97 15.54 12.30
N GLU A 77 14.86 16.05 13.14
CA GLU A 77 15.35 15.31 14.32
C GLU A 77 14.21 14.97 15.30
N GLU A 78 13.34 15.95 15.59
CA GLU A 78 12.16 15.74 16.43
C GLU A 78 11.17 14.76 15.80
N PHE A 79 10.94 14.86 14.48
CA PHE A 79 10.08 13.93 13.76
C PHE A 79 10.64 12.51 13.78
N ASP A 80 11.94 12.34 13.52
CA ASP A 80 12.59 11.03 13.49
C ASP A 80 12.60 10.38 14.89
N ALA A 81 12.80 11.16 15.95
CA ALA A 81 12.72 10.69 17.33
C ALA A 81 11.30 10.19 17.66
N TRP A 82 10.28 11.02 17.41
CA TRP A 82 8.88 10.65 17.60
C TRP A 82 8.50 9.41 16.78
N PHE A 83 8.88 9.39 15.50
CA PHE A 83 8.57 8.28 14.60
C PHE A 83 9.15 6.96 15.11
N THR A 84 10.42 6.97 15.55
CA THR A 84 11.13 5.79 16.05
C THR A 84 10.49 5.24 17.33
N GLU A 85 10.05 6.12 18.22
CA GLU A 85 9.45 5.73 19.50
C GLU A 85 8.02 5.20 19.34
N ASP A 86 7.20 5.90 18.56
CA ASP A 86 5.75 5.71 18.59
C ASP A 86 5.17 4.98 17.37
N CYS A 87 5.83 5.04 16.20
CA CYS A 87 5.18 4.69 14.94
C CYS A 87 5.92 3.62 14.12
N GLU A 88 7.24 3.54 14.22
CA GLU A 88 8.06 2.80 13.26
C GLU A 88 7.66 1.32 13.15
N GLU A 89 7.50 0.66 14.29
CA GLU A 89 7.19 -0.76 14.30
C GLU A 89 5.80 -1.05 13.71
N ASP A 90 4.81 -0.22 14.01
CA ASP A 90 3.46 -0.39 13.51
C ASP A 90 3.38 -0.16 12.01
N ILE A 91 4.04 0.88 11.48
CA ILE A 91 4.15 1.10 10.03
C ILE A 91 4.84 -0.07 9.34
N ARG A 92 5.93 -0.61 9.91
CA ARG A 92 6.61 -1.80 9.35
C ARG A 92 5.69 -3.02 9.31
N ARG A 93 5.01 -3.33 10.42
CA ARG A 93 4.06 -4.46 10.50
C ARG A 93 2.91 -4.30 9.51
N MET A 94 2.36 -3.10 9.40
CA MET A 94 1.27 -2.76 8.48
C MET A 94 1.69 -2.96 7.02
N CYS A 95 2.90 -2.55 6.62
CA CYS A 95 3.43 -2.79 5.27
C CYS A 95 3.43 -4.29 4.93
N VAL A 96 3.99 -5.12 5.82
CA VAL A 96 4.07 -6.57 5.61
C VAL A 96 2.68 -7.22 5.61
N PHE A 97 1.80 -6.81 6.53
CA PHE A 97 0.43 -7.32 6.61
C PHE A 97 -0.35 -7.03 5.33
N ASN A 98 -0.33 -5.77 4.87
CA ASN A 98 -1.03 -5.36 3.66
C ASN A 98 -0.49 -6.07 2.43
N LEU A 99 0.84 -6.19 2.32
CA LEU A 99 1.45 -6.93 1.22
C LEU A 99 0.97 -8.39 1.18
N LYS A 100 1.03 -9.11 2.30
CA LYS A 100 0.56 -10.49 2.41
C LYS A 100 -0.91 -10.63 2.04
N SER A 101 -1.75 -9.72 2.55
CA SER A 101 -3.19 -9.71 2.29
C SER A 101 -3.50 -9.53 0.81
N GLU A 102 -2.84 -8.58 0.13
CA GLU A 102 -3.07 -8.33 -1.29
C GLU A 102 -2.53 -9.46 -2.18
N LEU A 103 -1.36 -10.04 -1.86
CA LEU A 103 -0.83 -11.21 -2.55
C LEU A 103 -1.77 -12.42 -2.42
N GLN A 104 -2.31 -12.68 -1.22
CA GLN A 104 -3.25 -13.76 -0.98
C GLN A 104 -4.56 -13.56 -1.77
N LYS A 105 -5.11 -12.33 -1.78
CA LYS A 105 -6.32 -12.02 -2.56
C LYS A 105 -6.11 -12.26 -4.05
N ARG A 106 -4.92 -11.96 -4.59
CA ARG A 106 -4.61 -12.24 -6.00
C ARG A 106 -4.52 -13.73 -6.28
N GLY A 107 -3.81 -14.50 -5.45
CA GLY A 107 -3.76 -15.95 -5.59
C GLY A 107 -5.15 -16.60 -5.56
N GLN A 108 -6.04 -16.14 -4.68
CA GLN A 108 -7.42 -16.63 -4.62
C GLN A 108 -8.25 -16.25 -5.86
N LYS A 109 -8.05 -15.04 -6.41
CA LYS A 109 -8.72 -14.63 -7.66
C LYS A 109 -8.25 -15.46 -8.85
N GLU A 110 -6.96 -15.72 -8.96
CA GLU A 110 -6.39 -16.55 -10.03
C GLU A 110 -6.92 -17.99 -9.95
N GLU A 111 -6.96 -18.57 -8.76
CA GLU A 111 -7.51 -19.91 -8.53
C GLU A 111 -9.01 -19.99 -8.85
N ALA A 112 -9.79 -18.98 -8.45
CA ALA A 112 -11.22 -18.91 -8.77
C ALA A 112 -11.48 -18.82 -10.28
N THR A 113 -10.71 -18.00 -10.99
CA THR A 113 -10.81 -17.85 -12.45
C THR A 113 -10.38 -19.14 -13.17
N ALA A 114 -9.29 -19.78 -12.74
CA ALA A 114 -8.85 -21.05 -13.31
C ALA A 114 -9.90 -22.15 -13.12
N ASN A 115 -10.45 -22.28 -11.90
CA ASN A 115 -11.52 -23.21 -11.59
C ASN A 115 -12.79 -22.94 -12.43
N PHE A 116 -13.12 -21.68 -12.68
CA PHE A 116 -14.22 -21.31 -13.56
C PHE A 116 -13.97 -21.73 -15.01
N LEU A 117 -12.83 -21.37 -15.59
CA LEU A 117 -12.49 -21.70 -16.98
C LEU A 117 -12.48 -23.21 -17.21
N ASP A 118 -11.98 -23.98 -16.25
CA ASP A 118 -11.99 -25.44 -16.30
C ASP A 118 -13.42 -26.00 -16.27
N ARG A 119 -14.30 -25.46 -15.42
CA ARG A 119 -15.71 -25.87 -15.37
C ARG A 119 -16.48 -25.48 -16.63
N PHE A 120 -16.22 -24.28 -17.16
CA PHE A 120 -16.79 -23.81 -18.42
C PHE A 120 -16.37 -24.71 -19.59
N ARG A 121 -15.08 -25.05 -19.67
CA ARG A 121 -14.54 -25.95 -20.70
C ARG A 121 -15.08 -27.38 -20.61
N LYS A 122 -15.39 -27.86 -19.39
CA LYS A 122 -15.97 -29.20 -19.15
C LYS A 122 -17.49 -29.25 -19.35
N GLY A 123 -18.16 -28.11 -19.58
CA GLY A 123 -19.61 -28.04 -19.75
C GLY A 123 -20.42 -28.18 -18.45
N ASP A 124 -19.77 -28.17 -17.29
CA ASP A 124 -20.38 -28.31 -15.95
C ASP A 124 -20.86 -26.96 -15.38
N VAL A 125 -21.65 -26.23 -16.17
CA VAL A 125 -22.17 -24.89 -15.84
C VAL A 125 -23.59 -24.93 -15.26
N SER A 126 -24.18 -26.11 -15.10
CA SER A 126 -25.60 -26.33 -14.75
C SER A 126 -26.05 -25.83 -13.37
N ASN A 127 -25.13 -25.34 -12.53
CA ASN A 127 -25.41 -24.75 -11.21
C ASN A 127 -24.97 -23.28 -11.07
N PHE A 128 -24.79 -22.55 -12.17
CA PHE A 128 -24.40 -21.13 -12.12
C PHE A 128 -25.60 -20.22 -11.78
N SER A 129 -25.43 -19.34 -10.78
CA SER A 129 -26.40 -18.31 -10.42
C SER A 129 -26.13 -17.04 -11.22
N PHE A 130 -27.19 -16.36 -11.65
CA PHE A 130 -27.13 -15.08 -12.39
C PHE A 130 -26.27 -13.98 -11.74
N LYS A 131 -26.02 -14.05 -10.42
CA LYS A 131 -25.13 -13.09 -9.74
C LYS A 131 -23.66 -13.26 -10.12
N ASP A 132 -23.25 -14.46 -10.49
CA ASP A 132 -21.86 -14.75 -10.89
C ASP A 132 -21.59 -14.25 -12.32
N GLU A 133 -22.62 -14.17 -13.15
CA GLU A 133 -22.54 -13.72 -14.55
C GLU A 133 -22.28 -12.21 -14.67
N GLU A 134 -22.85 -11.41 -13.77
CA GLU A 134 -22.70 -9.94 -13.78
C GLU A 134 -21.28 -9.50 -13.33
N GLU A 135 -20.67 -10.22 -12.40
CA GLU A 135 -19.27 -10.03 -12.01
C GLU A 135 -18.30 -10.46 -13.12
N LEU A 136 -18.59 -11.57 -13.80
CA LEU A 136 -17.78 -12.05 -14.93
C LEU A 136 -17.79 -11.07 -16.11
N VAL A 137 -18.93 -10.49 -16.46
CA VAL A 137 -19.00 -9.45 -17.51
C VAL A 137 -18.21 -8.20 -17.11
N LYS A 138 -18.16 -7.84 -15.82
CA LYS A 138 -17.33 -6.72 -15.34
C LYS A 138 -15.84 -7.05 -15.39
N GLN A 139 -15.44 -8.30 -15.14
CA GLN A 139 -14.05 -8.73 -15.18
C GLN A 139 -13.53 -8.86 -16.61
N MET A 140 -14.33 -9.43 -17.54
CA MET A 140 -13.96 -9.53 -18.96
C MET A 140 -13.87 -8.17 -19.65
N LYS A 141 -14.78 -7.23 -19.34
CA LYS A 141 -14.70 -5.86 -19.84
C LYS A 141 -13.48 -5.08 -19.33
N ARG A 142 -12.86 -5.50 -18.23
CA ARG A 142 -11.61 -4.89 -17.73
C ARG A 142 -10.37 -5.43 -18.43
N SER A 143 -10.37 -6.69 -18.89
CA SER A 143 -9.24 -7.27 -19.63
C SER A 143 -9.22 -6.86 -21.12
N GLU A 144 -10.36 -6.53 -21.71
CA GLU A 144 -10.42 -6.07 -23.13
C GLU A 144 -9.96 -4.62 -23.33
N ILE A 145 -9.69 -3.86 -22.26
CA ILE A 145 -9.20 -2.47 -22.35
C ILE A 145 -7.67 -2.40 -22.38
N THR A 146 -6.96 -3.51 -22.12
CA THR A 146 -5.48 -3.53 -22.07
C THR A 146 -4.79 -4.05 -23.34
N ASP A 147 -5.54 -4.47 -24.36
CA ASP A 147 -4.95 -5.01 -25.61
C ASP A 147 -4.85 -3.97 -26.76
N ASP A 148 -5.25 -2.72 -26.52
CA ASP A 148 -4.98 -1.58 -27.42
C ASP A 148 -4.30 -0.45 -26.64
N LEU A 149 -2.99 -0.60 -26.39
CA LEU A 149 -2.02 0.51 -26.22
C LEU A 149 -0.57 0.03 -26.37
#